data_AF-A0A852KDQ1-F1
#
_entry.id   AF-A0A852KDQ1-F1
#
_cell.length_a   1.000
_cell.length_b   1.000
_cell.length_c   1.000
_cell.angle_alpha   90.00
_cell.angle_beta   90.00
_cell.angle_gamma   90.00
#
_symmetry.space_group_name_H-M   'P 1'
#
loop_
_entity.id
_entity.type
_entity.pdbx_description
1 polymer ?
#
loop_
_entity_poly.entity_id
_entity_poly.type
_entity_poly.pdbx_seq_one_letter_code
_entity_poly.pdbx_strand_id
1 'polypeptide(L)'
;RVIGSLVRSLGCFPTEAELQELLAKVEEEEPTGYIHLEKFLPVMTKILLNRSYQPIPEDVLLHAFEALDASKCGYITKEELVKYLTEE
;
A
#
# COMPACT_ATOMS: atom_id res chain seq x y z
N ARG A 1 5.36 -10.80 2.62
CA ARG A 1 3.93 -10.82 3.06
C ARG A 1 3.69 -10.19 4.44
N VAL A 2 4.52 -10.41 5.46
CA VAL A 2 4.33 -9.78 6.80
C VAL A 2 4.70 -8.29 6.82
N ILE A 3 5.85 -7.92 6.25
CA ILE A 3 6.33 -6.54 6.27
C ILE A 3 5.33 -5.56 5.64
N GLY A 4 4.66 -5.93 4.54
CA GLY A 4 3.67 -5.07 3.89
C GLY A 4 2.50 -4.72 4.81
N SER A 5 2.01 -5.69 5.59
CA SER A 5 0.96 -5.44 6.58
C SER A 5 1.46 -4.59 7.75
N LEU A 6 2.70 -4.81 8.20
CA LEU A 6 3.32 -4.01 9.25
C LEU A 6 3.47 -2.54 8.80
N VAL A 7 4.04 -2.31 7.62
CA VAL A 7 4.22 -0.96 7.06
C VAL A 7 2.87 -0.25 6.89
N ARG A 8 1.84 -0.95 6.41
CA ARG A 8 0.46 -0.41 6.33
C ARG A 8 -0.14 -0.07 7.69
N SER A 9 0.13 -0.87 8.73
CA SER A 9 -0.31 -0.54 10.10
C SER A 9 0.33 0.71 10.68
N LEU A 10 1.47 1.15 10.12
CA LEU A 10 2.15 2.40 10.47
C LEU A 10 1.66 3.60 9.64
N GLY A 11 0.62 3.43 8.83
CA GLY A 11 0.05 4.50 8.00
C GLY A 11 0.78 4.74 6.68
N CYS A 12 1.68 3.84 6.28
CA CYS A 12 2.40 3.90 5.02
C CYS A 12 1.77 2.98 3.96
N PHE A 13 1.65 3.44 2.72
CA PHE A 13 1.00 2.74 1.62
C PHE A 13 1.96 2.52 0.44
N PRO A 14 3.03 1.72 0.62
CA PRO A 14 3.98 1.47 -0.47
C PRO A 14 3.33 0.64 -1.57
N THR A 15 3.75 0.92 -2.80
CA THR A 15 3.55 0.03 -3.94
C THR A 15 4.31 -1.29 -3.74
N GLU A 16 3.99 -2.31 -4.54
CA GLU A 16 4.72 -3.58 -4.45
C GLU A 16 6.21 -3.41 -4.74
N ALA A 17 6.58 -2.59 -5.73
CA ALA A 17 7.98 -2.30 -6.06
C ALA A 17 8.71 -1.64 -4.89
N GLU A 18 8.12 -0.62 -4.26
CA GLU A 18 8.70 0.04 -3.08
C GLU A 18 8.81 -0.91 -1.88
N LEU A 19 7.88 -1.84 -1.73
CA LEU A 19 7.95 -2.86 -0.69
C LEU A 19 9.11 -3.84 -0.93
N GLN A 20 9.38 -4.20 -2.19
CA GLN A 20 10.55 -5.01 -2.55
C GLN A 20 11.86 -4.26 -2.29
N GLU A 21 11.91 -2.95 -2.60
CA GLU A 21 13.08 -2.12 -2.26
C GLU A 21 13.29 -1.99 -0.74
N LEU A 22 12.20 -1.87 0.03
CA LEU A 22 12.27 -1.87 1.47
C LEU A 22 12.80 -3.20 1.99
N LEU A 23 12.30 -4.33 1.48
CA LEU A 23 12.77 -5.67 1.82
C LEU A 23 14.26 -5.81 1.58
N ALA A 24 14.75 -5.41 0.40
CA ALA A 24 16.16 -5.46 0.06
C ALA A 24 17.07 -4.65 1.01
N LYS A 25 16.53 -3.63 1.70
CA LYS A 25 17.27 -2.82 2.69
C LYS A 25 17.31 -3.43 4.08
N VAL A 26 16.39 -4.34 4.40
CA VAL A 26 16.21 -4.88 5.76
C VAL A 26 16.50 -6.38 5.86
N GLU A 27 16.54 -7.09 4.74
CA GLU A 27 16.83 -8.53 4.69
C GLU A 27 18.34 -8.82 4.91
N GLU A 28 18.63 -10.04 5.37
CA GLU A 28 19.99 -10.57 5.46
C GLU A 28 20.50 -11.01 4.08
N GLU A 29 21.81 -11.24 3.92
CA GLU A 29 22.38 -11.77 2.66
C GLU A 29 21.74 -13.12 2.27
N GLU A 30 21.33 -13.91 3.26
CA GLU A 30 20.52 -15.11 3.07
C GLU A 30 19.08 -14.87 3.54
N PRO A 31 18.06 -15.19 2.73
CA PRO A 31 16.67 -15.00 3.10
C PRO A 31 16.28 -15.98 4.22
N THR A 32 16.33 -15.51 5.46
CA THR A 32 15.99 -16.29 6.66
C THR A 32 14.48 -16.46 6.87
N GLY A 33 13.67 -15.70 6.13
CA GLY A 33 12.22 -15.61 6.32
C GLY A 33 11.80 -14.70 7.49
N TYR A 34 12.75 -14.08 8.20
CA TYR A 34 12.50 -13.13 9.28
C TYR A 34 13.30 -11.85 9.08
N ILE A 35 12.83 -10.76 9.68
CA ILE A 35 13.49 -9.45 9.63
C ILE A 35 13.86 -9.06 11.05
N HIS A 36 15.14 -8.81 11.28
CA HIS A 36 15.62 -8.37 12.59
C HIS A 36 15.15 -6.93 12.86
N LEU A 37 14.63 -6.69 14.06
CA LEU A 37 14.12 -5.38 14.46
C LEU A 37 15.19 -4.28 14.33
N GLU A 38 16.44 -4.61 14.65
CA GLU A 38 17.59 -3.70 14.55
C GLU A 38 17.88 -3.23 13.12
N LYS A 39 17.55 -4.04 12.11
CA LYS A 39 17.63 -3.65 10.69
C LYS A 39 16.40 -2.88 10.22
N PHE A 40 15.23 -3.29 10.70
CA PHE A 40 13.96 -2.66 10.33
C PHE A 40 13.84 -1.22 10.88
N LEU A 41 14.16 -1.02 12.17
CA LEU A 41 13.92 0.25 12.86
C LEU A 41 14.58 1.46 12.19
N PRO A 42 15.89 1.44 11.82
CA PRO A 42 16.51 2.60 11.20
C PRO A 42 15.88 2.97 9.85
N VAL A 43 15.55 1.96 9.04
CA VAL A 43 14.94 2.15 7.72
C VAL A 43 13.53 2.71 7.84
N MET A 44 12.70 2.09 8.68
CA MET A 44 11.31 2.52 8.89
C MET A 44 11.23 3.89 9.57
N THR A 45 12.11 4.18 10.52
CA THR A 45 12.21 5.51 11.16
C THR A 45 12.47 6.59 10.12
N LYS A 46 13.39 6.36 9.19
CA LYS A 46 13.67 7.31 8.10
C LYS A 46 12.46 7.50 7.19
N ILE A 47 11.75 6.42 6.84
CA ILE A 47 10.52 6.48 6.03
C ILE A 47 9.46 7.35 6.72
N LEU A 48 9.22 7.12 8.01
CA LEU A 48 8.22 7.88 8.79
C LEU A 48 8.60 9.37 8.90
N LEU A 49 9.85 9.66 9.25
CA LEU A 49 10.34 11.05 9.36
C LEU A 49 10.27 11.80 8.04
N ASN A 50 10.59 11.13 6.93
CA ASN A 50 10.54 11.70 5.58
C ASN A 50 9.12 11.73 5.00
N ARG A 51 8.12 11.22 5.73
CA ARG A 51 6.75 11.06 5.24
C ARG A 51 6.71 10.35 3.88
N SER A 52 7.53 9.32 3.70
CA SER A 52 7.49 8.50 2.48
C SER A 52 6.27 7.56 2.52
N TYR A 53 5.86 7.05 1.36
CA TYR A 53 4.70 6.15 1.22
C TYR A 53 3.40 6.73 1.78
N GLN A 54 3.13 8.01 1.52
CA GLN A 54 1.87 8.61 1.93
C GLN A 54 0.69 7.89 1.27
N PRO A 55 -0.48 7.85 1.94
CA PRO A 55 -1.70 7.39 1.29
C PRO A 55 -2.01 8.22 0.05
N ILE A 56 -2.78 7.63 -0.85
CA ILE A 56 -3.42 8.38 -1.93
C ILE A 56 -4.34 9.42 -1.27
N PRO A 57 -4.30 10.70 -1.72
CA PRO A 57 -5.19 11.74 -1.19
C PRO A 57 -6.66 11.34 -1.24
N GLU A 58 -7.42 11.72 -0.20
CA GLU A 58 -8.83 11.33 -0.07
C GLU A 58 -9.71 11.83 -1.22
N ASP A 59 -9.43 13.01 -1.75
CA ASP A 59 -10.12 13.61 -2.89
C ASP A 59 -9.87 12.81 -4.19
N VAL A 60 -8.66 12.28 -4.37
CA VAL A 60 -8.34 11.41 -5.50
C VAL A 60 -9.09 10.08 -5.39
N LEU A 61 -9.16 9.48 -4.20
CA LEU A 61 -9.94 8.27 -3.96
C LEU A 61 -11.43 8.50 -4.17
N LEU A 62 -11.96 9.64 -3.72
CA LEU A 62 -13.35 10.01 -3.91
C LEU A 62 -13.68 10.17 -5.40
N HIS A 63 -12.87 10.91 -6.16
CA HIS A 63 -13.09 11.06 -7.59
C HIS A 63 -12.98 9.73 -8.36
N ALA A 64 -12.04 8.86 -7.97
CA ALA A 64 -11.93 7.53 -8.56
C ALA A 64 -13.19 6.69 -8.28
N PHE A 65 -13.75 6.77 -7.07
CA PHE A 65 -15.01 6.10 -6.73
C PHE A 65 -16.19 6.68 -7.53
N GLU A 66 -16.31 8.01 -7.62
CA GLU A 66 -17.37 8.68 -8.38
C GLU A 66 -17.32 8.38 -9.88
N ALA A 67 -16.12 8.10 -10.43
CA ALA A 67 -15.98 7.66 -11.81
C ALA A 67 -16.60 6.27 -12.06
N LEU A 68 -16.63 5.41 -11.03
CA LEU A 68 -17.26 4.09 -11.08
C LEU A 68 -18.75 4.14 -10.72
N ASP A 69 -19.17 5.04 -9.83
CA ASP A 69 -20.59 5.30 -9.51
C ASP A 69 -21.20 6.33 -10.47
N ALA A 70 -21.36 5.92 -11.73
CA ALA A 70 -21.93 6.79 -12.78
C ALA A 70 -23.34 7.31 -12.44
N SER A 71 -24.09 6.57 -11.61
CA SER A 71 -25.45 6.93 -11.19
C SER A 71 -25.49 7.94 -10.03
N LYS A 72 -24.35 8.20 -9.38
CA LYS A 72 -24.21 9.05 -8.18
C LYS A 72 -25.12 8.62 -7.03
N CYS A 73 -25.27 7.32 -6.83
CA CYS A 73 -26.10 6.75 -5.77
C CYS A 73 -25.34 6.52 -4.45
N GLY A 74 -24.02 6.72 -4.45
CA GLY A 74 -23.13 6.57 -3.30
C GLY A 74 -22.64 5.14 -3.05
N TYR A 75 -22.90 4.21 -3.97
CA TYR A 75 -22.44 2.82 -3.88
C TYR A 75 -22.10 2.26 -5.27
N ILE A 76 -21.27 1.21 -5.30
CA ILE A 76 -20.98 0.42 -6.51
C ILE A 76 -21.50 -0.99 -6.23
N THR A 77 -22.37 -1.50 -7.09
CA THR A 77 -22.88 -2.87 -6.97
C THR A 77 -21.79 -3.89 -7.27
N LYS A 78 -21.98 -5.13 -6.83
CA LYS A 78 -21.04 -6.22 -7.14
C LYS A 78 -20.90 -6.40 -8.65
N GLU A 79 -22.01 -6.32 -9.37
CA GLU A 79 -22.09 -6.50 -10.81
C GLU A 79 -21.31 -5.40 -11.55
N GLU A 80 -21.47 -4.14 -11.14
CA GLU A 80 -20.68 -3.01 -11.67
C GLU A 80 -19.20 -3.18 -11.36
N LEU A 81 -18.84 -3.51 -10.12
CA LEU A 81 -17.44 -3.67 -9.73
C LEU A 81 -16.76 -4.81 -10.51
N VAL A 82 -17.43 -5.96 -10.67
CA VAL A 82 -16.90 -7.08 -11.48
C VAL A 82 -16.66 -6.63 -12.91
N LYS A 83 -17.64 -5.96 -13.52
CA LYS A 83 -17.51 -5.44 -14.89
C LYS A 83 -16.26 -4.56 -15.04
N TYR A 84 -16.08 -3.57 -14.16
CA TYR A 84 -14.92 -2.67 -14.20
C TYR A 84 -13.57 -3.38 -13.97
N LEU A 85 -13.54 -4.46 -13.17
CA LEU A 85 -12.29 -5.17 -12.86
C LEU A 85 -11.91 -6.24 -13.87
N THR A 86 -12.81 -6.66 -14.76
CA THR A 86 -12.56 -7.78 -15.69
C THR A 86 -12.71 -7.45 -17.16
N GLU A 87 -13.46 -6.40 -17.52
CA GLU A 87 -13.82 -6.10 -18.91
C GLU A 87 -13.15 -4.83 -19.47
N GLU A 88 -12.52 -4.00 -18.63
CA GLU A 88 -11.70 -2.85 -19.04
C GLU A 88 -10.20 -3.15 -19.01
#